data_AF-A0A6T9YI57-F1
#
_entry.id   AF-A0A6T9YI57-F1
#
_cell.length_a   1.000
_cell.length_b   1.000
_cell.length_c   1.000
_cell.angle_alpha   90.00
_cell.angle_beta   90.00
_cell.angle_gamma   90.00
#
_symmetry.space_group_name_H-M   'P 1'
#
loop_
_entity.id
_entity.type
_entity.pdbx_description
1 polymer ?
#
loop_
_entity_poly.entity_id
_entity_poly.type
_entity_poly.pdbx_seq_one_letter_code
_entity_poly.pdbx_strand_id
1 'polypeptide(L)'
;MCLLSSPSSWEQVGLCNALEEMGILQPDSDRLSVERISRFFLEDFQKTLKASPEEEKWINQLSPEEKKKARAERRAKLGADLLSVGNDVPFKFPPTFTFVFRAFTSLEGIGKTLDKGYDLTRLAVPYLKELLELREGSVVRAVVKQYAEKLGWRKEDINALVTQPRQVAYISNVIRKLEKGDLKLRTRTLESERAFERSAMVQQNQGKLIVASALLNSAMALSMFSTAPAVASQAAFGLAIFFALQFPLGALKVRSFDKKSKVYGF
;
A
#
# COMPACT_ATOMS: atom_id res chain seq x y z
N MET A 1 4.04 17.86 -28.56
CA MET A 1 2.92 16.92 -28.34
C MET A 1 3.34 15.45 -28.16
N CYS A 2 4.62 15.10 -27.95
CA CYS A 2 5.05 13.69 -27.75
C CYS A 2 6.35 13.58 -26.91
N LEU A 3 6.36 13.98 -25.63
CA LEU A 3 7.60 13.90 -24.81
C LEU A 3 7.44 13.30 -23.41
N LEU A 4 6.37 12.57 -23.13
CA LEU A 4 6.25 11.81 -21.87
C LEU A 4 5.37 10.60 -22.17
N SER A 5 5.94 9.64 -22.90
CA SER A 5 5.34 8.31 -23.06
C SER A 5 5.31 7.61 -21.70
N SER A 6 4.31 6.73 -21.53
CA SER A 6 4.08 5.88 -20.37
C SER A 6 5.39 5.44 -19.68
N PRO A 7 5.47 5.47 -18.33
CA PRO A 7 6.67 5.07 -17.62
C PRO A 7 7.01 3.64 -18.03
N SER A 8 8.12 3.52 -18.72
CA SER A 8 8.65 2.26 -19.20
C SER A 8 9.06 1.37 -18.00
N SER A 9 9.07 0.06 -18.18
CA SER A 9 9.37 -0.91 -17.11
C SER A 9 10.74 -0.72 -16.44
N TRP A 10 11.64 0.07 -17.01
CA TRP A 10 12.99 0.35 -16.50
C TRP A 10 13.11 1.60 -15.63
N GLU A 11 12.22 2.61 -15.75
CA GLU A 11 12.17 3.75 -14.81
C GLU A 11 11.68 3.32 -13.42
N GLN A 12 10.89 2.25 -13.38
CA GLN A 12 10.24 1.69 -12.19
C GLN A 12 11.24 1.04 -11.24
N VAL A 13 12.21 0.30 -11.79
CA VAL A 13 13.36 -0.24 -11.05
C VAL A 13 14.25 0.91 -10.54
N GLY A 14 14.35 2.00 -11.29
CA GLY A 14 15.14 3.18 -10.91
C GLY A 14 14.64 3.88 -9.65
N LEU A 15 13.32 3.94 -9.40
CA LEU A 15 12.79 4.62 -8.23
C LEU A 15 13.03 3.83 -6.93
N CYS A 16 12.74 2.53 -6.92
CA CYS A 16 13.00 1.71 -5.74
C CYS A 16 14.49 1.71 -5.41
N ASN A 17 15.35 1.62 -6.44
CA ASN A 17 16.80 1.74 -6.28
C ASN A 17 17.21 3.11 -5.72
N ALA A 18 16.60 4.20 -6.18
CA ALA A 18 16.87 5.54 -5.65
C ALA A 18 16.40 5.69 -4.20
N LEU A 19 15.25 5.10 -3.83
CA LEU A 19 14.77 5.09 -2.45
C LEU A 19 15.68 4.27 -1.52
N GLU A 20 16.29 3.20 -2.01
CA GLU A 20 17.30 2.43 -1.29
C GLU A 20 18.62 3.19 -1.18
N GLU A 21 19.08 3.85 -2.25
CA GLU A 21 20.28 4.69 -2.25
C GLU A 21 20.15 5.88 -1.29
N MET A 22 18.96 6.46 -1.20
CA MET A 22 18.63 7.51 -0.23
C MET A 22 18.46 6.98 1.21
N GLY A 23 18.53 5.65 1.42
CA GLY A 23 18.37 5.02 2.73
C GLY A 23 16.93 5.02 3.27
N ILE A 24 15.95 5.36 2.42
CA ILE A 24 14.52 5.46 2.78
C ILE A 24 13.87 4.07 2.79
N LEU A 25 14.21 3.24 1.79
CA LEU A 25 13.71 1.88 1.62
C LEU A 25 14.79 0.87 2.05
N GLN A 26 14.40 -0.16 2.79
CA GLN A 26 15.31 -1.25 3.13
C GLN A 26 15.43 -2.24 1.96
N PRO A 27 16.61 -2.84 1.70
CA PRO A 27 16.81 -3.77 0.58
C PRO A 27 15.88 -5.00 0.59
N ASP A 28 15.45 -5.44 1.78
CA ASP A 28 14.58 -6.61 1.97
C ASP A 28 13.07 -6.27 1.94
N SER A 29 12.71 -5.02 1.62
CA SER A 29 11.32 -4.52 1.61
C SER A 29 10.51 -5.05 0.42
N ASP A 30 9.18 -5.13 0.58
CA ASP A 30 8.28 -5.33 -0.56
C ASP A 30 8.35 -4.15 -1.54
N ARG A 31 9.06 -4.36 -2.64
CA ARG A 31 9.25 -3.37 -3.70
C ARG A 31 7.99 -3.19 -4.55
N LEU A 32 7.13 -4.20 -4.66
CA LEU A 32 5.99 -4.18 -5.59
C LEU A 32 4.89 -3.21 -5.14
N SER A 33 4.53 -3.25 -3.86
CA SER A 33 3.54 -2.29 -3.33
C SER A 33 4.09 -0.87 -3.35
N VAL A 34 5.37 -0.65 -3.02
CA VAL A 34 6.02 0.67 -3.11
C VAL A 34 6.02 1.18 -4.54
N GLU A 35 6.40 0.34 -5.51
CA GLU A 35 6.42 0.68 -6.93
C GLU A 35 5.03 1.07 -7.44
N ARG A 36 3.98 0.33 -7.07
CA ARG A 36 2.60 0.62 -7.48
C ARG A 36 2.11 1.94 -6.91
N ILE A 37 2.40 2.21 -5.63
CA ILE A 37 2.07 3.48 -4.97
C ILE A 37 2.76 4.64 -5.67
N SER A 38 4.07 4.51 -5.87
CA SER A 38 4.86 5.55 -6.48
C SER A 38 4.47 5.81 -7.92
N ARG A 39 4.16 4.77 -8.69
CA ARG A 39 3.64 4.90 -10.06
C ARG A 39 2.36 5.73 -10.09
N PHE A 40 1.42 5.43 -9.19
CA PHE A 40 0.19 6.19 -9.09
C PHE A 40 0.46 7.69 -8.87
N PHE A 41 1.34 8.04 -7.93
CA PHE A 41 1.67 9.43 -7.64
C PHE A 41 2.48 10.12 -8.75
N LEU A 42 3.41 9.41 -9.40
CA LEU A 42 4.19 9.95 -10.52
C LEU A 42 3.31 10.20 -11.74
N GLU A 43 2.37 9.31 -12.04
CA GLU A 43 1.40 9.51 -13.12
C GLU A 43 0.45 10.67 -12.81
N ASP A 44 -0.02 10.79 -11.57
CA ASP A 44 -0.85 11.91 -11.11
C ASP A 44 -0.08 13.24 -11.24
N PHE A 45 1.16 13.27 -10.79
CA PHE A 45 2.04 14.43 -10.90
C PHE A 45 2.33 14.83 -12.35
N GLN A 46 2.63 13.86 -13.23
CA GLN A 46 2.85 14.12 -14.65
C GLN A 46 1.58 14.65 -15.34
N LYS A 47 0.39 14.17 -14.96
CA LYS A 47 -0.87 14.72 -15.46
C LYS A 47 -1.01 16.18 -15.06
N THR A 48 -0.75 16.52 -13.81
CA THR A 48 -0.80 17.91 -13.33
C THR A 48 0.27 18.81 -13.96
N LEU A 49 1.46 18.28 -14.30
CA LEU A 49 2.49 19.05 -15.01
C LEU A 49 2.14 19.34 -16.48
N LYS A 50 1.43 18.41 -17.13
CA LYS A 50 0.98 18.51 -18.53
C LYS A 50 -0.30 19.32 -18.67
N ALA A 51 -1.16 19.29 -17.66
CA ALA A 51 -2.34 20.14 -17.61
C ALA A 51 -1.89 21.60 -17.57
N SER A 52 -2.33 22.38 -18.54
CA SER A 52 -2.09 23.82 -18.58
C SER A 52 -2.69 24.49 -17.34
N PRO A 53 -2.09 25.60 -16.84
CA PRO A 53 -2.52 26.28 -15.60
C PRO A 53 -3.98 26.74 -15.55
N GLU A 54 -4.70 26.69 -16.67
CA GLU A 54 -6.09 27.14 -16.82
C GLU A 54 -7.15 26.02 -16.74
N GLU A 55 -6.79 24.75 -16.98
CA GLU A 55 -7.79 23.67 -17.14
C GLU A 55 -7.98 22.78 -15.89
N GLU A 56 -7.01 22.70 -14.99
CA GLU A 56 -7.11 21.84 -13.81
C GLU A 56 -7.21 22.68 -12.53
N LYS A 57 -8.43 22.75 -11.97
CA LYS A 57 -8.62 23.23 -10.61
C LYS A 57 -7.78 22.34 -9.70
N TRP A 58 -6.73 22.90 -9.11
CA TRP A 58 -5.95 22.19 -8.12
C TRP A 58 -6.87 21.72 -6.98
N ILE A 59 -6.49 20.67 -6.25
CA ILE A 59 -7.30 20.05 -5.18
C ILE A 59 -7.84 21.10 -4.18
N ASN A 60 -7.12 22.20 -4.01
CA ASN A 60 -7.49 23.32 -3.14
C ASN A 60 -8.72 24.11 -3.64
N GLN A 61 -9.04 24.06 -4.93
CA GLN A 61 -10.11 24.81 -5.61
C GLN A 61 -11.36 23.97 -5.97
N LEU A 62 -11.37 22.65 -5.73
CA LEU A 62 -12.55 21.80 -5.98
C LEU A 62 -13.70 22.08 -4.99
N SER A 63 -14.94 21.74 -5.36
CA SER A 63 -16.07 21.73 -4.43
C SER A 63 -15.84 20.71 -3.29
N PRO A 64 -16.28 20.97 -2.05
CA PRO A 64 -16.13 20.03 -0.93
C PRO A 64 -16.64 18.61 -1.23
N GLU A 65 -17.69 18.48 -2.05
CA GLU A 65 -18.24 17.18 -2.46
C GLU A 65 -17.33 16.43 -3.44
N GLU A 66 -16.78 17.14 -4.42
CA GLU A 66 -15.85 16.58 -5.41
C GLU A 66 -14.53 16.18 -4.73
N LYS A 67 -14.04 16.97 -3.77
CA LYS A 67 -12.88 16.60 -2.93
C LYS A 67 -13.12 15.30 -2.18
N LYS A 68 -14.34 15.11 -1.64
CA LYS A 68 -14.71 13.90 -0.89
C LYS A 68 -14.74 12.69 -1.83
N LYS A 69 -15.31 12.83 -3.02
CA LYS A 69 -15.36 11.76 -4.04
C LYS A 69 -13.95 11.39 -4.53
N ALA A 70 -13.14 12.37 -4.90
CA ALA A 70 -11.75 12.15 -5.34
C ALA A 70 -10.87 11.52 -4.25
N ARG A 71 -11.09 11.87 -2.97
CA ARG A 71 -10.41 11.20 -1.84
C ARG A 71 -10.89 9.76 -1.66
N ALA A 72 -12.17 9.49 -1.84
CA ALA A 72 -12.72 8.14 -1.77
C ALA A 72 -12.17 7.25 -2.89
N GLU A 73 -12.13 7.75 -4.13
CA GLU A 73 -11.57 7.04 -5.28
C GLU A 73 -10.06 6.76 -5.12
N ARG A 74 -9.28 7.76 -4.69
CA ARG A 74 -7.85 7.55 -4.38
C ARG A 74 -7.65 6.53 -3.28
N ARG A 75 -8.46 6.59 -2.22
CA ARG A 75 -8.39 5.62 -1.12
C ARG A 75 -8.77 4.21 -1.56
N ALA A 76 -9.74 4.05 -2.46
CA ALA A 76 -10.10 2.74 -2.99
C ALA A 76 -8.99 2.14 -3.86
N LYS A 77 -8.33 2.95 -4.70
CA LYS A 77 -7.25 2.50 -5.58
C LYS A 77 -5.95 2.21 -4.84
N LEU A 78 -5.56 3.08 -3.91
CA LEU A 78 -4.25 3.06 -3.25
C LEU A 78 -4.28 2.45 -1.84
N GLY A 79 -5.45 2.39 -1.20
CA GLY A 79 -5.56 2.05 0.22
C GLY A 79 -5.03 0.66 0.54
N ALA A 80 -5.17 -0.29 -0.39
CA ALA A 80 -4.68 -1.66 -0.21
C ALA A 80 -3.16 -1.70 -0.19
N ASP A 81 -2.53 -1.05 -1.16
CA ASP A 81 -1.07 -0.99 -1.26
C ASP A 81 -0.47 -0.13 -0.14
N LEU A 82 -1.13 0.95 0.26
CA LEU A 82 -0.63 1.81 1.34
C LEU A 82 -0.65 1.10 2.70
N LEU A 83 -1.68 0.29 2.95
CA LEU A 83 -1.75 -0.51 4.18
C LEU A 83 -0.76 -1.68 4.16
N SER A 84 -0.53 -2.32 3.01
CA SER A 84 0.45 -3.40 2.92
C SER A 84 1.86 -2.89 3.21
N VAL A 85 2.21 -1.70 2.70
CA VAL A 85 3.51 -1.08 2.96
C VAL A 85 3.65 -0.66 4.43
N GLY A 86 2.58 -0.14 5.05
CA GLY A 86 2.60 0.25 6.46
C GLY A 86 2.85 -0.90 7.44
N ASN A 87 2.49 -2.12 7.04
CA ASN A 87 2.69 -3.32 7.85
C ASN A 87 4.08 -3.94 7.69
N ASP A 88 4.77 -3.73 6.56
CA ASP A 88 5.98 -4.50 6.23
C ASP A 88 7.32 -3.82 6.46
N VAL A 89 7.46 -2.49 6.40
CA VAL A 89 8.77 -1.86 6.65
C VAL A 89 8.63 -0.46 7.26
N PRO A 90 9.40 -0.11 8.30
CA PRO A 90 9.54 1.28 8.70
C PRO A 90 10.38 1.98 7.63
N PHE A 91 9.73 2.80 6.79
CA PHE A 91 10.43 3.82 6.02
C PHE A 91 11.32 4.62 6.96
N LYS A 92 12.62 4.64 6.67
CA LYS A 92 13.58 5.40 7.47
C LYS A 92 13.90 6.69 6.74
N PHE A 93 13.13 7.73 7.02
CA PHE A 93 13.44 9.04 6.48
C PHE A 93 14.72 9.59 7.13
N PRO A 94 15.75 9.94 6.34
CA PRO A 94 16.91 10.63 6.87
C PRO A 94 16.51 11.93 7.57
N PRO A 95 17.19 12.35 8.65
CA PRO A 95 16.85 13.57 9.39
C PRO A 95 16.92 14.84 8.53
N THR A 96 17.70 14.83 7.45
CA THR A 96 17.77 15.92 6.46
C THR A 96 16.41 16.26 5.85
N PHE A 97 15.57 15.26 5.59
CA PHE A 97 14.22 15.48 5.05
C PHE A 97 13.32 16.25 6.03
N THR A 98 13.48 16.05 7.33
CA THR A 98 12.71 16.78 8.34
C THR A 98 13.05 18.27 8.34
N PHE A 99 14.33 18.64 8.19
CA PHE A 99 14.74 20.04 8.09
C PHE A 99 14.19 20.70 6.84
N VAL A 100 14.25 20.01 5.71
CA VAL A 100 13.69 20.47 4.43
C VAL A 100 12.16 20.66 4.54
N PHE A 101 11.44 19.68 5.08
CA PHE A 101 10.00 19.76 5.28
C PHE A 101 9.59 20.89 6.21
N ARG A 102 10.34 21.10 7.30
CA ARG A 102 10.13 22.23 8.22
C ARG A 102 10.31 23.56 7.49
N ALA A 103 11.36 23.72 6.67
CA ALA A 103 11.59 24.94 5.89
C ALA A 103 10.45 25.21 4.92
N PHE A 104 10.00 24.19 4.17
CA PHE A 104 8.87 24.31 3.24
C PHE A 104 7.57 24.67 3.96
N THR A 105 7.25 24.00 5.08
CA THR A 105 6.03 24.29 5.86
C THR A 105 6.06 25.68 6.47
N SER A 106 7.22 26.15 6.95
CA SER A 106 7.38 27.52 7.43
C SER A 106 7.20 28.54 6.30
N LEU A 107 7.77 28.30 5.11
CA LEU A 107 7.62 29.17 3.95
C LEU A 107 6.16 29.23 3.47
N GLU A 108 5.49 28.08 3.41
CA GLU A 108 4.07 28.00 3.06
C GLU A 108 3.19 28.70 4.11
N GLY A 109 3.51 28.55 5.39
CA GLY A 109 2.83 29.24 6.48
C GLY A 109 2.91 30.75 6.35
N ILE A 110 4.10 31.29 6.15
CA ILE A 110 4.31 32.74 5.95
C ILE A 110 3.59 33.21 4.67
N GLY A 111 3.73 32.48 3.57
CA GLY A 111 3.04 32.83 2.32
C GLY A 111 1.51 32.89 2.46
N LYS A 112 0.92 31.92 3.17
CA LYS A 112 -0.53 31.89 3.44
C LYS A 112 -1.01 32.97 4.40
N THR A 113 -0.15 33.47 5.29
CA THR A 113 -0.50 34.63 6.14
C THR A 113 -0.60 35.93 5.35
N LEU A 114 0.17 36.06 4.26
CA LEU A 114 0.14 37.25 3.41
C LEU A 114 -0.95 37.17 2.33
N ASP A 115 -1.04 36.03 1.63
CA ASP A 115 -2.08 35.76 0.63
C ASP A 115 -2.72 34.40 0.87
N LYS A 116 -4.04 34.37 1.07
CA LYS A 116 -4.81 33.14 1.27
C LYS A 116 -4.77 32.21 0.04
N GLY A 117 -4.46 32.73 -1.14
CA GLY A 117 -4.28 31.98 -2.38
C GLY A 117 -2.89 31.39 -2.59
N TYR A 118 -1.94 31.64 -1.68
CA TYR A 118 -0.54 31.20 -1.82
C TYR A 118 -0.42 29.66 -1.80
N ASP A 119 0.19 29.11 -2.86
CA ASP A 119 0.49 27.69 -2.99
C ASP A 119 1.93 27.51 -3.48
N LEU A 120 2.79 27.10 -2.57
CA LEU A 120 4.22 26.90 -2.82
C LEU A 120 4.47 25.81 -3.88
N THR A 121 3.57 24.83 -3.99
CA THR A 121 3.67 23.75 -4.98
C THR A 121 3.62 24.30 -6.39
N ARG A 122 2.74 25.28 -6.63
CA ARG A 122 2.59 25.93 -7.95
C ARG A 122 3.84 26.73 -8.32
N LEU A 123 4.44 27.41 -7.35
CA LEU A 123 5.67 28.16 -7.56
C LEU A 123 6.88 27.25 -7.83
N ALA A 124 6.87 26.02 -7.30
CA ALA A 124 7.92 25.04 -7.51
C ALA A 124 7.87 24.35 -8.89
N VAL A 125 6.72 24.34 -9.58
CA VAL A 125 6.54 23.69 -10.90
C VAL A 125 7.61 24.06 -11.93
N PRO A 126 7.92 25.34 -12.22
CA PRO A 126 8.94 25.68 -13.21
C PRO A 126 10.33 25.15 -12.84
N TYR A 127 10.71 25.22 -11.56
CA TYR A 127 11.99 24.67 -11.08
C TYR A 127 12.04 23.14 -11.22
N LEU A 128 10.93 22.45 -10.98
CA LEU A 128 10.82 21.01 -11.21
C LEU A 128 10.96 20.65 -12.70
N LYS A 129 10.38 21.45 -13.59
CA LYS A 129 10.52 21.28 -15.04
C LYS A 129 11.97 21.47 -15.48
N GLU A 130 12.64 22.50 -14.98
CA GLU A 130 14.06 22.75 -15.24
C GLU A 130 14.94 21.59 -14.74
N LEU A 131 14.68 21.05 -13.55
CA LEU A 131 15.41 19.89 -13.01
C LEU A 131 15.17 18.61 -13.82
N LEU A 132 13.94 18.38 -14.31
CA LEU A 132 13.63 17.27 -15.20
C LEU A 132 14.39 17.42 -16.53
N GLU A 133 14.39 18.63 -17.10
CA GLU A 133 15.11 18.95 -18.33
C GLU A 133 16.64 18.83 -18.17
N LEU A 134 17.19 19.20 -17.00
CA LEU A 134 18.62 19.06 -16.68
C LEU A 134 19.04 17.61 -16.40
N ARG A 135 18.16 16.80 -15.81
CA ARG A 135 18.38 15.36 -15.63
C ARG A 135 18.29 14.62 -16.97
N GLU A 136 17.35 15.03 -17.82
CA GLU A 136 17.27 14.56 -19.21
C GLU A 136 18.43 15.12 -20.06
N GLY A 137 18.96 16.29 -19.65
CA GLY A 137 20.37 16.72 -19.65
C GLY A 137 21.10 16.77 -20.97
N SER A 138 20.44 16.36 -22.03
CA SER A 138 20.99 16.33 -23.35
C SER A 138 19.82 16.15 -24.28
N VAL A 139 19.10 17.23 -24.53
CA VAL A 139 18.14 17.33 -25.65
C VAL A 139 18.81 16.79 -26.93
N VAL A 140 20.12 17.02 -27.11
CA VAL A 140 20.94 16.41 -28.16
C VAL A 140 21.03 14.88 -28.04
N ARG A 141 21.24 14.30 -26.86
CA ARG A 141 21.29 12.83 -26.66
C ARG A 141 19.91 12.21 -26.71
N ALA A 142 18.85 12.93 -26.34
CA ALA A 142 17.46 12.50 -26.47
C ALA A 142 17.02 12.50 -27.93
N VAL A 143 17.37 13.53 -28.70
CA VAL A 143 17.16 13.58 -30.16
C VAL A 143 18.03 12.55 -30.87
N VAL A 144 19.32 12.41 -30.53
CA VAL A 144 20.19 11.35 -31.08
C VAL A 144 19.68 9.96 -30.69
N LYS A 145 19.17 9.76 -29.47
CA LYS A 145 18.54 8.51 -29.03
C LYS A 145 17.27 8.24 -29.82
N GLN A 146 16.40 9.22 -30.04
CA GLN A 146 15.18 9.09 -30.84
C GLN A 146 15.47 8.82 -32.32
N TYR A 147 16.50 9.44 -32.89
CA TYR A 147 16.94 9.16 -34.26
C TYR A 147 17.61 7.79 -34.37
N ALA A 148 18.41 7.37 -33.38
CA ALA A 148 18.96 6.03 -33.30
C ALA A 148 17.89 4.94 -33.09
N GLU A 149 16.84 5.25 -32.33
CA GLU A 149 15.66 4.40 -32.13
C GLU A 149 14.86 4.24 -33.42
N LYS A 150 14.67 5.31 -34.21
CA LYS A 150 14.03 5.24 -35.53
C LYS A 150 14.87 4.50 -36.58
N LEU A 151 16.19 4.52 -36.44
CA LEU A 151 17.13 3.84 -37.34
C LEU A 151 17.43 2.38 -36.94
N GLY A 152 16.81 1.87 -35.87
CA GLY A 152 16.95 0.47 -35.44
C GLY A 152 18.29 0.12 -34.77
N TRP A 153 19.13 1.11 -34.44
CA TRP A 153 20.43 0.91 -33.78
C TRP A 153 20.30 0.96 -32.26
N ARG A 154 19.33 0.24 -31.71
CA ARG A 154 19.17 0.09 -30.26
C ARG A 154 20.20 -0.92 -29.76
N LYS A 155 21.23 -0.43 -29.06
CA LYS A 155 22.13 -1.30 -28.26
C LYS A 155 21.33 -2.17 -27.27
N GLU A 156 20.18 -1.67 -26.86
CA GLU A 156 19.19 -2.39 -26.05
C GLU A 156 18.53 -3.55 -26.79
N ASP A 157 18.25 -3.44 -28.09
CA ASP A 157 17.67 -4.52 -28.90
C ASP A 157 18.73 -5.58 -29.21
N ILE A 158 19.99 -5.20 -29.42
CA ILE A 158 21.11 -6.15 -29.56
C ILE A 158 21.34 -6.90 -28.23
N ASN A 159 21.37 -6.17 -27.11
CA ASN A 159 21.45 -6.79 -25.80
C ASN A 159 20.22 -7.65 -25.50
N ALA A 160 19.02 -7.24 -25.91
CA ALA A 160 17.79 -8.01 -25.75
C ALA A 160 17.82 -9.27 -26.60
N LEU A 161 18.28 -9.22 -27.85
CA LEU A 161 18.45 -10.39 -28.71
C LEU A 161 19.48 -11.38 -28.15
N VAL A 162 20.59 -10.89 -27.58
CA VAL A 162 21.61 -11.73 -26.95
C VAL A 162 21.16 -12.29 -25.60
N THR A 163 20.39 -11.54 -24.82
CA THR A 163 19.91 -11.97 -23.51
C THR A 163 18.56 -12.69 -23.55
N GLN A 164 17.80 -12.58 -24.63
CA GLN A 164 16.50 -13.23 -24.84
C GLN A 164 16.58 -14.75 -24.64
N PRO A 165 17.54 -15.48 -25.24
CA PRO A 165 17.68 -16.92 -25.01
C PRO A 165 17.85 -17.25 -23.51
N ARG A 166 18.60 -16.42 -22.78
CA ARG A 166 18.84 -16.61 -21.35
C ARG A 166 17.60 -16.30 -20.51
N GLN A 167 16.83 -15.26 -20.84
CA GLN A 167 15.58 -14.94 -20.16
C GLN A 167 14.49 -15.99 -20.42
N VAL A 168 14.36 -16.46 -21.67
CA VAL A 168 13.42 -17.53 -22.02
C VAL A 168 13.83 -18.84 -21.35
N ALA A 169 15.13 -19.15 -21.28
CA ALA A 169 15.63 -20.28 -20.50
C ALA A 169 15.33 -20.13 -19.00
N TYR A 170 15.48 -18.94 -18.43
CA TYR A 170 15.12 -18.69 -17.03
C TYR A 170 13.61 -18.87 -16.80
N ILE A 171 12.75 -18.27 -17.63
CA ILE A 171 11.30 -18.38 -17.53
C ILE A 171 10.87 -19.84 -17.67
N SER A 172 11.37 -20.57 -18.68
CA SER A 172 11.04 -21.99 -18.84
C SER A 172 11.49 -22.84 -17.66
N ASN A 173 12.65 -22.54 -17.06
CA ASN A 173 13.10 -23.22 -15.84
C ASN A 173 12.23 -22.87 -14.62
N VAL A 174 11.77 -21.63 -14.48
CA VAL A 174 10.83 -21.21 -13.43
C VAL A 174 9.47 -21.89 -13.63
N ILE A 175 8.96 -21.94 -14.86
CA ILE A 175 7.72 -22.66 -15.21
C ILE A 175 7.86 -24.15 -14.91
N ARG A 176 8.96 -24.80 -15.31
CA ARG A 176 9.21 -26.21 -14.96
C ARG A 176 9.28 -26.44 -13.46
N LYS A 177 9.87 -25.52 -12.69
CA LYS A 177 9.90 -25.60 -11.21
C LYS A 177 8.51 -25.38 -10.61
N LEU A 178 7.68 -24.52 -11.20
CA LEU A 178 6.27 -24.35 -10.84
C LEU A 178 5.47 -25.62 -11.11
N GLU A 179 5.61 -26.21 -12.30
CA GLU A 179 4.95 -27.47 -12.70
C GLU A 179 5.34 -28.64 -11.79
N LYS A 180 6.61 -28.71 -11.39
CA LYS A 180 7.12 -29.73 -10.45
C LYS A 180 6.69 -29.48 -9.01
N GLY A 181 6.10 -28.33 -8.69
CA GLY A 181 5.76 -27.94 -7.32
C GLY A 181 6.96 -27.53 -6.46
N ASP A 182 8.17 -27.44 -7.04
CA ASP A 182 9.41 -27.07 -6.35
C ASP A 182 9.49 -25.55 -6.05
N LEU A 183 8.63 -24.74 -6.68
CA LEU A 183 8.59 -23.30 -6.45
C LEU A 183 7.52 -22.92 -5.42
N LYS A 184 7.94 -22.54 -4.22
CA LYS A 184 7.06 -21.94 -3.20
C LYS A 184 6.82 -20.46 -3.52
N LEU A 185 5.69 -20.15 -4.16
CA LEU A 185 5.23 -18.77 -4.34
C LEU A 185 4.80 -18.20 -2.97
N ARG A 186 5.56 -17.23 -2.46
CA ARG A 186 5.13 -16.38 -1.35
C ARG A 186 4.45 -15.15 -1.95
N THR A 187 3.19 -15.29 -2.35
CA THR A 187 2.36 -14.13 -2.67
C THR A 187 1.66 -13.67 -1.40
N ARG A 188 1.80 -12.39 -1.04
CA ARG A 188 0.95 -11.80 -0.02
C ARG A 188 -0.39 -11.45 -0.68
N THR A 189 -1.35 -12.34 -0.55
CA THR A 189 -2.73 -12.07 -0.92
C THR A 189 -3.42 -11.41 0.27
N LEU A 190 -3.67 -10.10 0.17
CA LEU A 190 -4.41 -9.33 1.17
C LEU A 190 -5.77 -9.96 1.50
N GLU A 191 -6.41 -10.57 0.51
CA GLU A 191 -7.65 -11.34 0.69
C GLU A 191 -7.46 -12.56 1.61
N SER A 192 -6.36 -13.31 1.45
CA SER A 192 -6.07 -14.45 2.31
C SER A 192 -5.68 -13.99 3.71
N GLU A 193 -4.89 -12.93 3.84
CA GLU A 193 -4.54 -12.34 5.15
C GLU A 193 -5.79 -11.89 5.91
N ARG A 194 -6.77 -11.27 5.24
CA ARG A 194 -8.09 -10.95 5.81
C ARG A 194 -8.90 -12.19 6.16
N ALA A 195 -8.90 -13.20 5.30
CA ALA A 195 -9.58 -14.46 5.57
C ALA A 195 -8.96 -15.13 6.81
N PHE A 196 -7.64 -15.05 6.99
CA PHE A 196 -6.93 -15.50 8.18
C PHE A 196 -7.28 -14.68 9.42
N GLU A 197 -7.29 -13.35 9.36
CA GLU A 197 -7.69 -12.50 10.49
C GLU A 197 -9.15 -12.73 10.90
N ARG A 198 -10.06 -12.80 9.92
CA ARG A 198 -11.47 -13.11 10.15
C ARG A 198 -11.62 -14.51 10.75
N SER A 199 -10.92 -15.49 10.20
CA SER A 199 -10.90 -16.87 10.72
C SER A 199 -10.37 -16.91 12.15
N ALA A 200 -9.29 -16.18 12.46
CA ALA A 200 -8.73 -16.08 13.80
C ALA A 200 -9.73 -15.45 14.79
N MET A 201 -10.44 -14.39 14.40
CA MET A 201 -11.50 -13.78 15.23
C MET A 201 -12.69 -14.72 15.45
N VAL A 202 -13.10 -15.46 14.41
CA VAL A 202 -14.16 -16.48 14.51
C VAL A 202 -13.72 -17.62 15.42
N GLN A 203 -12.48 -18.12 15.28
CA GLN A 203 -11.89 -19.14 16.12
C GLN A 203 -11.80 -18.70 17.58
N GLN A 204 -11.42 -17.44 17.85
CA GLN A 204 -11.40 -16.91 19.22
C GLN A 204 -12.81 -16.85 19.83
N ASN A 205 -13.82 -16.44 19.06
CA ASN A 205 -15.21 -16.46 19.54
C ASN A 205 -15.73 -17.88 19.77
N GLN A 206 -15.40 -18.82 18.89
CA GLN A 206 -15.73 -20.23 19.05
C GLN A 206 -15.01 -20.81 20.28
N GLY A 207 -13.76 -20.46 20.53
CA GLY A 207 -13.01 -20.86 21.72
C GLY A 207 -13.69 -20.41 23.01
N LYS A 208 -14.19 -19.17 23.07
CA LYS A 208 -14.98 -18.69 24.21
C LYS A 208 -16.29 -19.47 24.40
N LEU A 209 -16.94 -19.86 23.31
CA LEU A 209 -18.15 -20.67 23.35
C LEU A 209 -17.88 -22.09 23.86
N ILE A 210 -16.78 -22.71 23.42
CA ILE A 210 -16.35 -24.04 23.87
C ILE A 210 -16.00 -24.00 25.37
N VAL A 211 -15.31 -22.96 25.83
CA VAL A 211 -15.02 -22.77 27.27
C VAL A 211 -16.32 -22.59 28.06
N ALA A 212 -17.28 -21.81 27.55
CA ALA A 212 -18.58 -21.63 28.20
C ALA A 212 -19.35 -22.96 28.30
N SER A 213 -19.37 -23.79 27.25
CA SER A 213 -20.08 -25.07 27.26
C SER A 213 -19.40 -26.11 28.17
N ALA A 214 -18.07 -26.16 28.18
CA ALA A 214 -17.31 -27.01 29.10
C ALA A 214 -17.56 -26.60 30.56
N LEU A 215 -17.56 -25.30 30.85
CA LEU A 215 -17.87 -24.78 32.20
C LEU A 215 -19.31 -25.09 32.59
N LEU A 216 -20.29 -24.97 31.68
CA LEU A 216 -21.69 -25.32 31.93
C LEU A 216 -21.83 -26.82 32.25
N ASN A 217 -21.22 -27.70 31.45
CA ASN A 217 -21.22 -29.14 31.70
C ASN A 217 -20.58 -29.49 33.05
N SER A 218 -19.45 -28.85 33.39
CA SER A 218 -18.81 -29.04 34.70
C SER A 218 -19.67 -28.52 35.87
N ALA A 219 -20.36 -27.38 35.69
CA ALA A 219 -21.24 -26.81 36.69
C ALA A 219 -22.46 -27.71 36.96
N MET A 220 -23.03 -28.31 35.90
CA MET A 220 -24.13 -29.28 35.99
C MET A 220 -23.69 -30.59 36.64
N ALA A 221 -22.49 -31.08 36.33
CA ALA A 221 -21.95 -32.28 36.98
C ALA A 221 -21.70 -32.04 38.47
N LEU A 222 -21.19 -30.85 38.83
CA LEU A 222 -20.91 -30.49 40.22
C LEU A 222 -22.20 -30.25 41.04
N SER A 223 -23.29 -29.80 40.42
CA SER A 223 -24.57 -29.59 41.09
C SER A 223 -25.34 -30.89 41.36
N MET A 224 -25.06 -31.95 40.60
CA MET A 224 -25.62 -33.28 40.79
C MET A 224 -24.90 -34.09 41.88
N PHE A 225 -23.63 -33.76 42.18
CA PHE A 225 -22.83 -34.49 43.16
C PHE A 225 -23.01 -33.88 44.57
N SER A 226 -23.69 -34.58 45.47
CA SER A 226 -24.15 -34.02 46.76
C SER A 226 -23.04 -33.65 47.76
N THR A 227 -21.78 -34.01 47.48
CA THR A 227 -20.62 -33.77 48.35
C THR A 227 -19.79 -32.56 47.94
N ALA A 228 -20.12 -31.91 46.81
CA ALA A 228 -19.40 -30.74 46.34
C ALA A 228 -19.86 -29.46 47.05
N PRO A 229 -18.93 -28.53 47.38
CA PRO A 229 -19.29 -27.25 47.99
C PRO A 229 -20.17 -26.44 47.03
N ALA A 230 -21.35 -26.00 47.48
CA ALA A 230 -22.31 -25.22 46.68
C ALA A 230 -21.70 -23.93 46.09
N VAL A 231 -20.65 -23.40 46.71
CA VAL A 231 -19.90 -22.23 46.23
C VAL A 231 -19.18 -22.52 44.91
N ALA A 232 -18.67 -23.75 44.72
CA ALA A 232 -17.94 -24.13 43.52
C ALA A 232 -18.86 -24.29 42.29
N SER A 233 -20.07 -24.82 42.48
CA SER A 233 -21.06 -24.92 41.39
C SER A 233 -21.58 -23.53 40.99
N GLN A 234 -21.88 -22.67 41.96
CA GLN A 234 -22.31 -21.29 41.72
C GLN A 234 -21.23 -20.46 40.99
N ALA A 235 -19.96 -20.63 41.36
CA ALA A 235 -18.84 -19.99 40.67
C ALA A 235 -18.69 -20.46 39.22
N ALA A 236 -18.83 -21.76 38.97
CA ALA A 236 -18.77 -22.33 37.62
C ALA A 236 -19.93 -21.84 36.72
N PHE A 237 -21.15 -21.72 37.26
CA PHE A 237 -22.27 -21.10 36.55
C PHE A 237 -22.02 -19.61 36.26
N GLY A 238 -21.48 -18.85 37.22
CA GLY A 238 -21.13 -17.44 37.01
C GLY A 238 -20.11 -17.24 35.89
N LEU A 239 -19.06 -18.06 35.85
CA LEU A 239 -18.06 -18.02 34.78
C LEU A 239 -18.64 -18.45 33.42
N ALA A 240 -19.50 -19.48 33.39
CA ALA A 240 -20.16 -19.92 32.16
C ALA A 240 -21.04 -18.80 31.56
N ILE A 241 -21.82 -18.10 32.40
CA ILE A 241 -22.65 -16.97 31.97
C ILE A 241 -21.79 -15.82 31.44
N PHE A 242 -20.67 -15.50 32.10
CA PHE A 242 -19.74 -14.46 31.66
C PHE A 242 -19.17 -14.74 30.26
N PHE A 243 -18.68 -15.96 30.01
CA PHE A 243 -18.16 -16.33 28.69
C PHE A 243 -19.26 -16.44 27.63
N ALA A 244 -20.46 -16.90 28.01
CA ALA A 244 -21.63 -16.94 27.12
C ALA A 244 -22.07 -15.52 26.68
N LEU A 245 -22.03 -14.54 27.60
CA LEU A 245 -22.38 -13.14 27.30
C LEU A 245 -21.34 -12.46 26.40
N GLN A 246 -20.08 -12.87 26.44
CA GLN A 246 -19.05 -12.35 25.55
C GLN A 246 -19.19 -12.81 24.10
N PHE A 247 -19.90 -13.91 23.83
CA PHE A 247 -20.12 -14.44 22.49
C PHE A 247 -20.88 -13.47 21.55
N PRO A 248 -22.05 -12.91 21.91
CA PRO A 248 -22.77 -11.96 21.06
C PRO A 248 -21.97 -10.68 20.79
N LEU A 249 -21.20 -10.19 21.78
CA LEU A 249 -20.28 -9.06 21.60
C LEU A 249 -19.18 -9.38 20.59
N GLY A 250 -18.63 -10.60 20.66
CA GLY A 250 -17.69 -11.12 19.68
C GLY A 250 -18.29 -11.21 18.27
N ALA A 251 -19.53 -11.67 18.14
CA ALA A 251 -20.22 -11.78 16.86
C ALA A 251 -20.50 -10.40 16.23
N LEU A 252 -20.85 -9.40 17.06
CA LEU A 252 -20.97 -8.01 16.62
C LEU A 252 -19.63 -7.44 16.13
N LYS A 253 -18.52 -7.78 16.80
CA LYS A 253 -17.18 -7.37 16.39
C LYS A 253 -16.82 -7.94 15.01
N VAL A 254 -17.13 -9.21 14.74
CA VAL A 254 -16.95 -9.83 13.41
C VAL A 254 -17.80 -9.13 12.35
N ARG A 255 -19.08 -8.83 12.63
CA ARG A 255 -19.94 -8.07 11.69
C ARG A 255 -19.43 -6.66 11.42
N SER A 256 -18.88 -5.99 12.44
CA SER A 256 -18.28 -4.67 12.28
C SER A 256 -17.02 -4.70 11.40
N PHE A 257 -16.24 -5.78 11.50
CA PHE A 257 -15.08 -6.03 10.65
C PHE A 257 -15.52 -6.29 9.20
N ASP A 258 -16.52 -7.16 8.99
CA ASP A 258 -17.09 -7.44 7.66
C ASP A 258 -17.70 -6.18 7.00
N LYS A 259 -18.23 -5.24 7.78
CA LYS A 259 -18.74 -3.95 7.26
C LYS A 259 -17.60 -3.02 6.87
N LYS A 260 -16.52 -2.98 7.65
CA LYS A 260 -15.33 -2.17 7.32
C LYS A 260 -14.65 -2.70 6.07
N SER A 261 -14.49 -4.01 5.91
CA SER A 261 -13.88 -4.59 4.70
C SER A 261 -14.66 -4.21 3.43
N LYS A 262 -15.98 -4.41 3.40
CA LYS A 262 -16.81 -4.09 2.21
C LYS A 262 -16.78 -2.62 1.78
N VAL A 263 -16.70 -1.68 2.72
CA VAL A 263 -16.77 -0.23 2.42
C VAL A 263 -15.49 0.30 1.78
N TYR A 264 -14.35 -0.33 2.05
CA TYR A 264 -13.05 0.18 1.58
C TYR A 264 -12.59 -0.41 0.24
N GLY A 265 -13.47 -1.10 -0.50
CA GLY A 265 -13.07 -1.73 -1.77
C GLY A 265 -11.93 -2.71 -1.56
N PHE A 266 -12.01 -3.43 -0.44
CA PHE A 266 -11.11 -4.47 -0.01
C PHE A 266 -11.78 -5.81 -0.26
#